data_AF-A0A6M1LUM5-F1
#
_entry.id   AF-A0A6M1LUM5-F1
#
_cell.length_a   1.000
_cell.length_b   1.000
_cell.length_c   1.000
_cell.angle_alpha   90.00
_cell.angle_beta   90.00
_cell.angle_gamma   90.00
#
_symmetry.space_group_name_H-M   'P 1'
#
loop_
_entity.id
_entity.type
_entity.pdbx_description
1 polymer ?
#
loop_
_entity_poly.entity_id
_entity_poly.type
_entity_poly.pdbx_seq_one_letter_code
_entity_poly.pdbx_strand_id
1 'polypeptide(L)'
;MAATPKILTPLTLGAMHLSHRAVLLAHTVPAALDRHASLRAGGVIIAAGQDWAGAAAAVHATGSHIVAALPAEGAARLAAAAMDGGCDGLELDSAGLTPARLLPILDDAIRRWGPARLAVRLPGSGQRAAFDATAGLLAILNELELGFVHLPDPPAHGEARQRLRSVFRWPIIASGALAAAEAAGLVESRWADAIGFDADGELPEALSSSKPAGRRR
;
A
#
# COMPACT_ATOMS: atom_id res chain seq x y z
N MET A 1 -7.89 -28.48 12.47
CA MET A 1 -8.38 -27.13 12.09
C MET A 1 -7.27 -26.44 11.33
N ALA A 2 -7.51 -25.92 10.13
CA ALA A 2 -6.49 -25.16 9.40
C ALA A 2 -6.25 -23.81 10.10
N ALA A 3 -4.99 -23.37 10.19
CA ALA A 3 -4.66 -22.05 10.74
C ALA A 3 -5.21 -20.94 9.80
N THR A 4 -5.73 -19.86 10.37
CA THR A 4 -6.16 -18.70 9.58
C THR A 4 -4.96 -18.10 8.85
N PRO A 5 -5.04 -17.91 7.51
CA PRO A 5 -3.96 -17.28 6.76
C PRO A 5 -3.61 -15.90 7.32
N LYS A 6 -2.31 -15.56 7.52
CA LYS A 6 -1.94 -14.25 8.07
C LYS A 6 -2.46 -13.08 7.24
N ILE A 7 -2.65 -13.26 5.93
CA ILE A 7 -3.20 -12.21 5.06
C ILE A 7 -4.59 -11.71 5.51
N LEU A 8 -5.35 -12.53 6.24
CA LEU A 8 -6.67 -12.19 6.80
C LEU A 8 -6.60 -11.66 8.25
N THR A 9 -5.41 -11.36 8.76
CA THR A 9 -5.23 -10.83 10.12
C THR A 9 -5.15 -9.31 10.12
N PRO A 10 -5.53 -8.63 11.21
CA PRO A 10 -5.42 -7.18 11.31
C PRO A 10 -3.98 -6.67 11.15
N LEU A 11 -3.87 -5.44 10.65
CA LEU A 11 -2.62 -4.71 10.48
C LEU A 11 -2.85 -3.22 10.75
N THR A 12 -1.85 -2.52 11.27
CA THR A 12 -1.83 -1.06 11.31
C THR A 12 -0.83 -0.55 10.28
N LEU A 13 -1.28 0.29 9.36
CA LEU A 13 -0.46 0.99 8.37
C LEU A 13 -0.43 2.47 8.73
N GLY A 14 0.61 2.90 9.45
CA GLY A 14 0.68 4.26 9.99
C GLY A 14 -0.54 4.60 10.85
N ALA A 15 -1.35 5.56 10.41
CA ALA A 15 -2.57 5.98 11.10
C ALA A 15 -3.82 5.11 10.80
N MET A 16 -3.72 4.13 9.89
CA MET A 16 -4.86 3.33 9.44
C MET A 16 -4.87 1.95 10.10
N HIS A 17 -6.02 1.58 10.69
CA HIS A 17 -6.25 0.24 11.22
C HIS A 17 -7.04 -0.61 10.24
N LEU A 18 -6.41 -1.68 9.76
CA LEU A 18 -6.97 -2.62 8.79
C LEU A 18 -7.44 -3.91 9.48
N SER A 19 -8.56 -4.46 9.02
CA SER A 19 -9.08 -5.77 9.40
C SER A 19 -8.27 -6.92 8.78
N HIS A 20 -7.60 -6.65 7.66
CA HIS A 20 -6.79 -7.61 6.91
C HIS A 20 -5.60 -6.95 6.20
N ARG A 21 -4.70 -7.76 5.65
CA ARG A 21 -3.45 -7.34 4.99
C ARG A 21 -3.55 -7.27 3.46
N ALA A 22 -4.74 -7.47 2.91
CA ALA A 22 -5.00 -7.25 1.48
C ALA A 22 -5.23 -5.76 1.20
N VAL A 23 -4.59 -5.26 0.14
CA VAL A 23 -4.63 -3.88 -0.35
C VAL A 23 -5.11 -3.92 -1.80
N LEU A 24 -6.09 -3.10 -2.14
CA LEU A 24 -6.55 -2.99 -3.53
C LEU A 24 -5.84 -1.83 -4.22
N LEU A 25 -5.24 -2.09 -5.37
CA LEU A 25 -4.63 -1.09 -6.25
C LEU A 25 -5.62 -0.79 -7.38
N ALA A 26 -6.18 0.42 -7.40
CA ALA A 26 -7.31 0.74 -8.27
C ALA A 26 -7.04 1.96 -9.15
N HIS A 27 -7.36 1.86 -10.43
CA HIS A 27 -7.44 3.04 -11.31
C HIS A 27 -8.73 3.84 -11.07
N THR A 28 -9.82 3.16 -10.73
CA THR A 28 -11.10 3.80 -10.36
C THR A 28 -11.73 3.08 -9.17
N VAL A 29 -12.15 3.83 -8.16
CA VAL A 29 -12.72 3.27 -6.94
C VAL A 29 -14.06 2.55 -7.16
N PRO A 30 -15.06 3.10 -7.89
CA PRO A 30 -16.36 2.44 -8.02
C PRO A 30 -16.25 1.03 -8.62
N ALA A 31 -15.50 0.87 -9.70
CA ALA A 31 -15.32 -0.42 -10.36
C ALA A 31 -14.52 -1.42 -9.50
N ALA A 32 -13.57 -0.94 -8.69
CA ALA A 32 -12.82 -1.77 -7.75
C ALA A 32 -13.72 -2.29 -6.62
N LEU A 33 -14.57 -1.42 -6.06
CA LEU A 33 -15.55 -1.82 -5.04
C LEU A 33 -16.50 -2.85 -5.62
N ASP A 34 -17.08 -2.63 -6.80
CA ASP A 34 -18.06 -3.53 -7.44
C ASP A 34 -17.56 -4.94 -7.67
N ARG A 35 -16.30 -5.09 -8.09
CA ARG A 35 -15.70 -6.40 -8.32
C ARG A 35 -15.31 -7.14 -7.05
N HIS A 36 -14.82 -6.42 -6.04
CA HIS A 36 -14.17 -7.03 -4.87
C HIS A 36 -14.99 -6.83 -3.59
N ALA A 37 -16.29 -7.17 -3.66
CA ALA A 37 -17.21 -6.98 -2.55
C ALA A 37 -16.77 -7.65 -1.23
N SER A 38 -16.04 -8.76 -1.31
CA SER A 38 -15.51 -9.48 -0.14
C SER A 38 -14.37 -8.74 0.58
N LEU A 39 -13.62 -7.89 -0.13
CA LEU A 39 -12.51 -7.09 0.43
C LEU A 39 -12.92 -5.68 0.87
N ARG A 40 -14.21 -5.36 0.77
CA ARG A 40 -14.74 -4.03 1.09
C ARG A 40 -14.63 -3.67 2.58
N ALA A 41 -14.56 -4.64 3.49
CA ALA A 41 -14.70 -4.38 4.92
C ALA A 41 -13.36 -4.32 5.67
N GLY A 42 -12.87 -3.10 5.91
CA GLY A 42 -11.70 -2.83 6.75
C GLY A 42 -10.36 -3.01 6.06
N GLY A 43 -10.31 -3.04 4.72
CA GLY A 43 -9.07 -2.99 3.96
C GLY A 43 -8.56 -1.57 3.72
N VAL A 44 -7.60 -1.44 2.80
CA VAL A 44 -7.19 -0.16 2.23
C VAL A 44 -7.19 -0.25 0.71
N ILE A 45 -7.64 0.84 0.06
CA ILE A 45 -7.61 1.02 -1.39
C ILE A 45 -6.61 2.13 -1.72
N ILE A 46 -5.64 1.83 -2.56
CA ILE A 46 -4.70 2.80 -3.12
C ILE A 46 -5.18 3.13 -4.53
N ALA A 47 -5.57 4.38 -4.77
CA ALA A 47 -6.23 4.76 -6.01
C ALA A 47 -5.66 6.04 -6.65
N ALA A 48 -5.66 6.12 -7.98
CA ALA A 48 -5.14 7.27 -8.74
C ALA A 48 -6.26 8.04 -9.47
N GLY A 49 -6.04 9.34 -9.70
CA GLY A 49 -6.73 10.11 -10.75
C GLY A 49 -8.26 10.21 -10.68
N GLN A 50 -8.82 10.63 -9.55
CA GLN A 50 -10.28 10.61 -9.34
C GLN A 50 -10.82 11.85 -8.61
N ASP A 51 -12.14 12.01 -8.63
CA ASP A 51 -12.88 12.85 -7.68
C ASP A 51 -12.80 12.21 -6.29
N TRP A 52 -11.95 12.76 -5.44
CA TRP A 52 -11.63 12.20 -4.13
C TRP A 52 -12.82 12.20 -3.18
N ALA A 53 -13.71 13.20 -3.25
CA ALA A 53 -14.84 13.30 -2.33
C ALA A 53 -15.83 12.14 -2.49
N GLY A 54 -16.25 11.89 -3.73
CA GLY A 54 -17.13 10.75 -4.03
C GLY A 54 -16.46 9.40 -3.77
N ALA A 55 -15.17 9.27 -4.12
CA ALA A 55 -14.41 8.05 -3.93
C ALA A 55 -14.21 7.71 -2.45
N ALA A 56 -13.76 8.66 -1.63
CA ALA A 56 -13.55 8.46 -0.20
C ALA A 56 -14.86 8.11 0.51
N ALA A 57 -15.94 8.84 0.22
CA ALA A 57 -17.26 8.53 0.78
C ALA A 57 -17.70 7.08 0.45
N ALA A 58 -17.49 6.63 -0.79
CA ALA A 58 -17.83 5.27 -1.20
C ALA A 58 -16.97 4.20 -0.47
N VAL A 59 -15.68 4.45 -0.25
CA VAL A 59 -14.80 3.54 0.50
C VAL A 59 -15.10 3.55 1.99
N HIS A 60 -15.35 4.71 2.59
CA HIS A 60 -15.69 4.82 4.01
C HIS A 60 -17.05 4.17 4.32
N ALA A 61 -18.00 4.20 3.39
CA ALA A 61 -19.28 3.50 3.52
C ALA A 61 -19.12 1.98 3.71
N THR A 62 -17.98 1.42 3.33
CA THR A 62 -17.65 0.01 3.54
C THR A 62 -16.80 -0.24 4.79
N GLY A 63 -16.39 0.80 5.50
CA GLY A 63 -15.49 0.75 6.65
C GLY A 63 -14.03 0.52 6.29
N SER A 64 -13.64 0.73 5.03
CA SER A 64 -12.24 0.67 4.57
C SER A 64 -11.59 2.05 4.55
N HIS A 65 -10.27 2.08 4.31
CA HIS A 65 -9.48 3.30 4.14
C HIS A 65 -9.14 3.54 2.66
N ILE A 66 -8.89 4.80 2.30
CA ILE A 66 -8.46 5.19 0.97
C ILE A 66 -7.17 6.01 1.02
N VAL A 67 -6.22 5.66 0.15
CA VAL A 67 -4.96 6.37 -0.06
C VAL A 67 -4.91 6.89 -1.49
N ALA A 68 -4.65 8.18 -1.64
CA ALA A 68 -4.46 8.80 -2.95
C ALA A 68 -3.06 8.47 -3.48
N ALA A 69 -2.95 7.79 -4.61
CA ALA A 69 -1.69 7.57 -5.32
C ALA A 69 -1.45 8.70 -6.31
N LEU A 70 -0.42 9.50 -6.07
CA LEU A 70 -0.08 10.68 -6.85
C LEU A 70 1.36 10.58 -7.39
N PRO A 71 1.65 11.13 -8.57
CA PRO A 71 3.04 11.38 -8.95
C PRO A 71 3.69 12.31 -7.92
N ALA A 72 4.92 11.99 -7.49
CA ALA A 72 5.63 12.87 -6.57
C ALA A 72 5.87 14.26 -7.18
N GLU A 73 6.18 14.33 -8.48
CA GLU A 73 6.23 15.60 -9.20
C GLU A 73 4.83 16.23 -9.29
N GLY A 74 4.68 17.44 -8.75
CA GLY A 74 3.39 18.13 -8.71
C GLY A 74 2.47 17.69 -7.57
N ALA A 75 2.93 16.81 -6.67
CA ALA A 75 2.16 16.32 -5.54
C ALA A 75 1.55 17.43 -4.68
N ALA A 76 2.26 18.55 -4.47
CA ALA A 76 1.78 19.64 -3.60
C ALA A 76 0.36 20.15 -3.97
N ARG A 77 0.04 20.27 -5.27
CA ARG A 77 -1.29 20.71 -5.73
C ARG A 77 -2.32 19.61 -5.58
N LEU A 78 -1.97 18.38 -5.95
CA LEU A 78 -2.91 17.25 -5.98
C LEU A 78 -3.19 16.70 -4.56
N ALA A 79 -2.23 16.81 -3.65
CA ALA A 79 -2.34 16.38 -2.27
C ALA A 79 -3.35 17.23 -1.48
N ALA A 80 -3.46 18.54 -1.76
CA ALA A 80 -4.50 19.36 -1.16
C ALA A 80 -5.91 18.85 -1.55
N ALA A 81 -6.13 18.60 -2.84
CA ALA A 81 -7.41 18.07 -3.32
C ALA A 81 -7.76 16.68 -2.73
N ALA A 82 -6.76 15.80 -2.54
CA ALA A 82 -6.97 14.51 -1.88
C ALA A 82 -7.35 14.67 -0.39
N MET A 83 -6.73 15.63 0.30
CA MET A 83 -7.06 15.93 1.70
C MET A 83 -8.48 16.50 1.82
N ASP A 84 -8.82 17.49 1.01
CA ASP A 84 -10.13 18.14 1.00
C ASP A 84 -11.24 17.15 0.60
N GLY A 85 -10.92 16.18 -0.27
CA GLY A 85 -11.80 15.08 -0.63
C GLY A 85 -11.92 13.97 0.42
N GLY A 86 -11.20 14.07 1.54
CA GLY A 86 -11.34 13.13 2.66
C GLY A 86 -10.53 11.84 2.54
N CYS A 87 -9.44 11.81 1.77
CA CYS A 87 -8.55 10.65 1.77
C CYS A 87 -7.83 10.46 3.11
N ASP A 88 -7.60 9.20 3.50
CA ASP A 88 -6.96 8.84 4.77
C ASP A 88 -5.43 8.95 4.72
N GLY A 89 -4.87 8.85 3.51
CA GLY A 89 -3.43 9.01 3.28
C GLY A 89 -3.07 9.32 1.84
N LEU A 90 -1.76 9.45 1.62
CA LEU A 90 -1.15 9.79 0.35
C LEU A 90 0.03 8.85 0.06
N GLU A 91 0.03 8.22 -1.11
CA GLU A 91 1.17 7.50 -1.68
C GLU A 91 1.79 8.36 -2.78
N LEU A 92 3.09 8.64 -2.66
CA LEU A 92 3.87 9.34 -3.67
C LEU A 92 4.65 8.35 -4.54
N ASP A 93 4.41 8.38 -5.85
CA ASP A 93 5.20 7.64 -6.82
C ASP A 93 6.55 8.32 -7.04
N SER A 94 7.62 7.63 -6.63
CA SER A 94 9.00 8.12 -6.75
C SER A 94 9.67 7.79 -8.07
N ALA A 95 8.97 7.17 -9.03
CA ALA A 95 9.52 6.80 -10.33
C ALA A 95 10.26 7.99 -10.99
N GLY A 96 11.51 7.77 -11.38
CA GLY A 96 12.35 8.77 -12.06
C GLY A 96 12.96 9.85 -11.14
N LEU A 97 12.73 9.81 -9.83
CA LEU A 97 13.28 10.79 -8.89
C LEU A 97 14.55 10.29 -8.19
N THR A 98 15.51 11.19 -8.04
CA THR A 98 16.67 10.98 -7.14
C THR A 98 16.27 11.31 -5.70
N PRO A 99 16.98 10.78 -4.69
CA PRO A 99 16.73 11.15 -3.29
C PRO A 99 16.76 12.66 -3.05
N ALA A 100 17.70 13.38 -3.69
CA ALA A 100 17.80 14.83 -3.58
C ALA A 100 16.57 15.59 -4.08
N ARG A 101 15.83 15.04 -5.06
CA ARG A 101 14.57 15.62 -5.56
C ARG A 101 13.35 15.15 -4.75
N LEU A 102 13.36 13.90 -4.30
CA LEU A 102 12.24 13.31 -3.56
C LEU A 102 12.12 13.86 -2.13
N LEU A 103 13.23 14.04 -1.42
CA LEU A 103 13.19 14.41 0.01
C LEU A 103 12.52 15.76 0.28
N PRO A 104 12.77 16.85 -0.48
CA PRO A 104 12.04 18.10 -0.28
C PRO A 104 10.52 17.97 -0.50
N ILE A 105 10.11 17.11 -1.42
CA ILE A 105 8.68 16.83 -1.67
C ILE A 105 8.08 16.08 -0.48
N LEU A 106 8.79 15.08 0.04
CA LEU A 106 8.35 14.34 1.22
C LEU A 106 8.29 15.23 2.45
N ASP A 107 9.26 16.11 2.65
CA ASP A 107 9.28 17.05 3.78
C ASP A 107 8.08 18.02 3.74
N ASP A 108 7.73 18.57 2.56
CA ASP A 108 6.50 19.36 2.41
C ASP A 108 5.23 18.54 2.64
N ALA A 109 5.17 17.30 2.12
CA ALA A 109 4.04 16.42 2.36
C ALA A 109 3.90 16.08 3.85
N ILE A 110 5.02 15.78 4.55
CA ILE A 110 5.06 15.42 5.98
C ILE A 110 4.52 16.57 6.82
N ARG A 111 4.91 17.81 6.54
CA ARG A 111 4.38 18.99 7.25
C ARG A 111 2.86 19.13 7.12
N ARG A 112 2.28 18.68 6.02
CA ARG A 112 0.84 18.84 5.73
C ARG A 112 0.01 17.66 6.24
N TRP A 113 0.46 16.44 5.97
CA TRP A 113 -0.30 15.21 6.22
C TRP A 113 0.11 14.48 7.50
N GLY A 114 1.32 14.75 8.00
CA GLY A 114 1.98 13.93 9.01
C GLY A 114 2.55 12.64 8.40
N PRO A 115 3.68 12.13 8.93
CA PRO A 115 4.39 11.00 8.33
C PRO A 115 3.56 9.70 8.34
N ALA A 116 2.73 9.49 9.36
CA ALA A 116 1.89 8.32 9.52
C ALA A 116 0.77 8.18 8.46
N ARG A 117 0.49 9.24 7.69
CA ARG A 117 -0.48 9.23 6.57
C ARG A 117 0.20 9.25 5.21
N LEU A 118 1.53 9.19 5.18
CA LEU A 118 2.31 9.23 3.96
C LEU A 118 2.93 7.89 3.66
N ALA A 119 3.02 7.61 2.37
CA ALA A 119 3.71 6.48 1.82
C ALA A 119 4.48 6.88 0.57
N VAL A 120 5.45 6.03 0.23
CA VAL A 120 6.20 6.15 -1.01
C VAL A 120 6.13 4.85 -1.77
N ARG A 121 5.77 4.93 -3.04
CA ARG A 121 5.95 3.83 -3.99
C ARG A 121 7.32 3.95 -4.63
N LEU A 122 8.13 2.91 -4.44
CA LEU A 122 9.47 2.82 -5.03
C LEU A 122 9.40 2.23 -6.44
N PRO A 123 10.37 2.55 -7.32
CA PRO A 123 10.48 1.85 -8.59
C PRO A 123 10.73 0.35 -8.36
N GLY A 124 10.20 -0.48 -9.26
CA GLY A 124 10.33 -1.92 -9.16
C GLY A 124 11.79 -2.39 -9.07
N SER A 125 12.04 -3.37 -8.21
CA SER A 125 13.41 -3.79 -7.84
C SER A 125 13.93 -5.02 -8.63
N GLY A 126 13.24 -5.41 -9.70
CA GLY A 126 13.52 -6.64 -10.46
C GLY A 126 14.92 -6.72 -11.09
N GLN A 127 15.66 -5.60 -11.15
CA GLN A 127 17.05 -5.55 -11.65
C GLN A 127 18.04 -5.19 -10.53
N ARG A 128 19.25 -5.76 -10.57
CA ARG A 128 20.26 -5.57 -9.52
C ARG A 128 20.66 -4.11 -9.27
N ALA A 129 20.78 -3.30 -10.31
CA ALA A 129 21.09 -1.86 -10.15
C ALA A 129 19.93 -1.11 -9.47
N ALA A 130 18.68 -1.48 -9.76
CA ALA A 130 17.51 -0.95 -9.08
C ALA A 130 17.49 -1.36 -7.60
N PHE A 131 17.95 -2.59 -7.28
CA PHE A 131 18.01 -3.08 -5.91
C PHE A 131 18.89 -2.23 -4.98
N ASP A 132 20.14 -1.93 -5.34
CA ASP A 132 21.04 -1.16 -4.45
C ASP A 132 20.54 0.29 -4.29
N ALA A 133 19.96 0.87 -5.34
CA ALA A 133 19.31 2.19 -5.26
C ALA A 133 18.09 2.16 -4.32
N THR A 134 17.24 1.12 -4.43
CA THR A 134 16.10 0.90 -3.53
C THR A 134 16.54 0.73 -2.09
N ALA A 135 17.60 -0.05 -1.83
CA ALA A 135 18.14 -0.24 -0.48
C ALA A 135 18.65 1.07 0.13
N GLY A 136 19.39 1.87 -0.65
CA GLY A 136 19.88 3.17 -0.20
C GLY A 136 18.74 4.15 0.10
N LEU A 137 17.70 4.18 -0.74
CA LEU A 137 16.53 5.02 -0.50
C LEU A 137 15.72 4.55 0.71
N LEU A 138 15.52 3.25 0.88
CA LEU A 138 14.84 2.69 2.06
C LEU A 138 15.53 3.08 3.37
N ALA A 139 16.88 3.10 3.40
CA ALA A 139 17.62 3.55 4.58
C ALA A 139 17.30 5.00 4.95
N ILE A 140 17.13 5.87 3.94
CA ILE A 140 16.76 7.26 4.15
C ILE A 140 15.29 7.36 4.62
N LEU A 141 14.38 6.65 3.94
CA LEU A 141 12.95 6.67 4.27
C LEU A 141 12.65 6.07 5.66
N ASN A 142 13.50 5.18 6.16
CA ASN A 142 13.38 4.60 7.49
C ASN A 142 13.38 5.64 8.61
N GLU A 143 14.08 6.77 8.41
CA GLU A 143 14.17 7.85 9.40
C GLU A 143 12.95 8.78 9.37
N LEU A 144 12.11 8.71 8.33
CA LEU A 144 10.96 9.61 8.15
C LEU A 144 9.67 9.09 8.79
N GLU A 145 9.68 7.87 9.35
CA GLU A 145 8.55 7.24 10.03
C GLU A 145 7.25 7.20 9.20
N LEU A 146 7.41 6.94 7.89
CA LEU A 146 6.30 6.85 6.95
C LEU A 146 5.31 5.75 7.35
N GLY A 147 4.04 5.96 7.02
CA GLY A 147 2.98 4.99 7.28
C GLY A 147 3.24 3.64 6.61
N PHE A 148 3.80 3.64 5.39
CA PHE A 148 4.33 2.44 4.72
C PHE A 148 5.23 2.80 3.52
N VAL A 149 5.93 1.80 2.99
CA VAL A 149 6.53 1.84 1.64
C VAL A 149 5.89 0.76 0.78
N HIS A 150 5.61 1.12 -0.47
CA HIS A 150 5.08 0.21 -1.48
C HIS A 150 6.19 -0.20 -2.45
N LEU A 151 6.46 -1.51 -2.51
CA LEU A 151 7.44 -2.14 -3.39
C LEU A 151 6.74 -2.98 -4.47
N PRO A 152 6.57 -2.45 -5.70
CA PRO A 152 6.17 -3.27 -6.83
C PRO A 152 7.32 -4.19 -7.24
N ASP A 153 6.99 -5.39 -7.72
CA ASP A 153 7.92 -6.40 -8.21
C ASP A 153 9.06 -6.68 -7.20
N PRO A 154 8.71 -7.28 -6.05
CA PRO A 154 9.67 -7.55 -5.01
C PRO A 154 10.76 -8.51 -5.49
N PRO A 155 12.00 -8.45 -4.95
CA PRO A 155 13.08 -9.32 -5.41
C PRO A 155 12.69 -10.79 -5.27
N ALA A 156 13.00 -11.66 -6.23
CA ALA A 156 12.63 -13.08 -6.15
C ALA A 156 13.41 -13.86 -5.06
N HIS A 157 14.62 -13.41 -4.70
CA HIS A 157 15.56 -14.16 -3.87
C HIS A 157 15.52 -13.77 -2.38
N GLY A 158 15.67 -14.77 -1.51
CA GLY A 158 15.59 -14.62 -0.05
C GLY A 158 16.63 -13.66 0.55
N GLU A 159 17.88 -13.67 0.08
CA GLU A 159 18.95 -12.80 0.61
C GLU A 159 18.68 -11.32 0.31
N ALA A 160 18.28 -11.01 -0.93
CA ALA A 160 17.90 -9.67 -1.34
C ALA A 160 16.71 -9.16 -0.52
N ARG A 161 15.69 -10.01 -0.35
CA ARG A 161 14.53 -9.75 0.52
C ARG A 161 14.95 -9.45 1.96
N GLN A 162 15.80 -10.27 2.54
CA GLN A 162 16.31 -10.12 3.90
C GLN A 162 17.08 -8.82 4.08
N ARG A 163 17.93 -8.45 3.11
CA ARG A 163 18.71 -7.21 3.13
C ARG A 163 17.81 -5.97 3.06
N LEU A 164 16.77 -5.93 2.23
CA LEU A 164 15.84 -4.80 2.21
C LEU A 164 15.06 -4.70 3.53
N ARG A 165 14.56 -5.83 4.02
CA ARG A 165 13.81 -5.87 5.28
C ARG A 165 14.65 -5.48 6.50
N SER A 166 15.96 -5.77 6.51
CA SER A 166 16.84 -5.38 7.62
C SER A 166 17.14 -3.88 7.66
N VAL A 167 16.94 -3.17 6.54
CA VAL A 167 17.18 -1.73 6.43
C VAL A 167 15.93 -0.90 6.74
N PHE A 168 14.73 -1.46 6.51
CA PHE A 168 13.47 -0.73 6.68
C PHE A 168 12.55 -1.41 7.71
N ARG A 169 12.25 -0.69 8.79
CA ARG A 169 11.45 -1.23 9.92
C ARG A 169 9.94 -1.03 9.79
N TRP A 170 9.51 -0.05 8.99
CA TRP A 170 8.10 0.30 8.83
C TRP A 170 7.35 -0.67 7.92
N PRO A 171 6.01 -0.58 7.83
CA PRO A 171 5.23 -1.50 7.02
C PRO A 171 5.63 -1.47 5.53
N ILE A 172 5.75 -2.66 4.94
CA ILE A 172 5.97 -2.84 3.49
C ILE A 172 4.71 -3.42 2.85
N ILE A 173 4.20 -2.75 1.82
CA ILE A 173 3.24 -3.31 0.88
C ILE A 173 4.01 -3.85 -0.32
N ALA A 174 3.85 -5.13 -0.63
CA ALA A 174 4.40 -5.72 -1.83
C ALA A 174 3.32 -5.92 -2.89
N SER A 175 3.64 -5.70 -4.16
CA SER A 175 2.69 -5.91 -5.27
C SER A 175 3.41 -6.38 -6.53
N GLY A 176 2.64 -6.65 -7.58
CA GLY A 176 3.11 -7.18 -8.86
C GLY A 176 2.32 -8.42 -9.26
N ALA A 177 2.82 -9.16 -10.26
CA ALA A 177 2.22 -10.41 -10.73
C ALA A 177 2.49 -11.59 -9.76
N LEU A 178 2.12 -11.42 -8.48
CA LEU A 178 2.35 -12.41 -7.43
C LEU A 178 1.26 -13.49 -7.46
N ALA A 179 1.67 -14.75 -7.51
CA ALA A 179 0.74 -15.87 -7.29
C ALA A 179 0.22 -15.85 -5.84
N ALA A 180 -0.99 -16.36 -5.61
CA ALA A 180 -1.60 -16.43 -4.27
C ALA A 180 -0.70 -17.06 -3.20
N ALA A 181 -0.04 -18.16 -3.55
CA ALA A 181 0.89 -18.86 -2.65
C ALA A 181 2.15 -18.02 -2.34
N GLU A 182 2.65 -17.26 -3.32
CA GLU A 182 3.78 -16.36 -3.11
C GLU A 182 3.38 -15.19 -2.21
N ALA A 183 2.25 -14.52 -2.50
CA ALA A 183 1.70 -13.44 -1.68
C ALA A 183 1.53 -13.87 -0.21
N ALA A 184 0.98 -15.07 0.02
CA ALA A 184 0.88 -15.65 1.36
C ALA A 184 2.27 -15.86 1.98
N GLY A 185 3.22 -16.44 1.24
CA GLY A 185 4.60 -16.67 1.70
C GLY A 185 5.33 -15.38 2.12
N LEU A 186 5.10 -14.26 1.42
CA LEU A 186 5.70 -12.96 1.74
C LEU A 186 5.21 -12.42 3.09
N VAL A 187 3.92 -12.56 3.39
CA VAL A 187 3.33 -12.16 4.67
C VAL A 187 3.72 -13.13 5.79
N GLU A 188 3.71 -14.44 5.50
CA GLU A 188 4.05 -15.48 6.47
C GLU A 188 5.48 -15.36 6.98
N SER A 189 6.42 -15.07 6.07
CA SER A 189 7.83 -14.82 6.37
C SER A 189 8.12 -13.44 6.98
N ARG A 190 7.09 -12.58 7.15
CA ARG A 190 7.22 -11.18 7.59
C ARG A 190 8.13 -10.33 6.71
N TRP A 191 8.27 -10.71 5.44
CA TRP A 191 8.99 -9.87 4.49
C TRP A 191 8.13 -8.66 4.09
N ALA A 192 6.88 -8.93 3.71
CA ALA A 192 5.86 -7.91 3.50
C ALA A 192 4.88 -7.91 4.68
N ASP A 193 4.33 -6.74 4.99
CA ASP A 193 3.29 -6.60 5.99
C ASP A 193 1.89 -6.71 5.37
N ALA A 194 1.77 -6.30 4.11
CA ALA A 194 0.56 -6.36 3.30
C ALA A 194 0.86 -6.61 1.82
N ILE A 195 -0.17 -7.04 1.07
CA ILE A 195 -0.07 -7.36 -0.36
C ILE A 195 -1.04 -6.51 -1.15
N GLY A 196 -0.53 -5.81 -2.16
CA GLY A 196 -1.29 -5.09 -3.18
C GLY A 196 -1.74 -6.02 -4.29
N PHE A 197 -3.04 -6.02 -4.55
CA PHE A 197 -3.68 -6.72 -5.67
C PHE A 197 -4.27 -5.69 -6.64
N ASP A 198 -4.06 -5.89 -7.93
CA ASP A 198 -4.73 -5.10 -8.95
C ASP A 198 -6.25 -5.33 -8.88
N ALA A 199 -7.02 -4.25 -8.82
CA ALA A 199 -8.48 -4.30 -8.82
C ALA A 199 -9.05 -4.90 -10.13
N ASP A 200 -8.28 -4.91 -11.22
CA ASP A 200 -8.64 -5.57 -12.47
C ASP A 200 -8.26 -7.07 -12.49
N GLY A 201 -7.46 -7.54 -11.53
CA GLY A 201 -6.98 -8.92 -11.44
C GLY A 201 -7.90 -9.87 -10.66
N GLU A 202 -7.61 -11.17 -10.79
CA GLU A 202 -8.23 -12.19 -9.95
C GLU A 202 -7.64 -12.15 -8.54
N LEU A 203 -8.50 -12.05 -7.53
CA LEU A 203 -8.07 -12.23 -6.15
C LEU A 203 -7.79 -13.71 -5.86
N PRO A 204 -6.81 -14.01 -4.99
CA PRO A 204 -6.66 -15.33 -4.41
C PRO A 204 -8.00 -15.88 -3.88
N GLU A 205 -8.31 -17.14 -4.18
CA GLU A 205 -9.55 -17.81 -3.76
C GLU A 205 -9.80 -17.75 -2.24
N ALA A 206 -8.71 -17.73 -1.46
CA ALA A 206 -8.76 -17.56 0.00
C ALA A 206 -9.34 -16.20 0.44
N LEU A 207 -9.25 -15.16 -0.40
CA LEU A 207 -9.80 -13.82 -0.17
C LEU A 207 -11.22 -13.66 -0.73
N SER A 208 -11.60 -14.45 -1.74
CA SER A 208 -12.94 -14.41 -2.34
C SER A 208 -13.96 -15.22 -1.53
N SER A 209 -13.52 -16.26 -0.82
CA SER A 209 -14.38 -17.20 -0.09
C SER A 209 -14.67 -16.83 1.38
N SER A 210 -13.99 -15.81 1.94
CA SER A 210 -14.24 -15.38 3.32
C SER A 210 -15.60 -14.66 3.41
N LYS A 211 -16.66 -15.40 3.75
CA LYS A 211 -17.91 -14.78 4.18
C LYS A 211 -17.61 -13.82 5.34
N PRO A 212 -18.09 -12.56 5.30
CA PRO A 212 -17.90 -11.65 6.40
C PRO A 212 -18.41 -12.33 7.67
N ALA A 213 -17.52 -12.52 8.64
CA ALA A 213 -17.88 -13.12 9.92
C ALA A 213 -19.02 -12.27 10.48
N GLY A 214 -20.25 -12.81 10.44
CA GLY A 214 -21.45 -12.07 10.80
C GLY A 214 -21.24 -11.43 12.16
N ARG A 215 -21.29 -10.10 12.22
CA ARG A 215 -21.26 -9.35 13.47
C ARG A 215 -22.31 -9.98 14.39
N ARG A 216 -21.86 -10.73 15.40
CA ARG A 216 -22.73 -11.12 16.51
C ARG A 216 -23.15 -9.82 17.16
N ARG A 217 -24.42 -9.47 16.98
CA ARG A 217 -25.06 -8.35 17.68
C ARG A 217 -25.23 -8.69 19.14
#